data_AF-A0A9D9LDP5-F1
#
_entry.id   AF-A0A9D9LDP5-F1
#
_cell.length_a   1.000
_cell.length_b   1.000
_cell.length_c   1.000
_cell.angle_alpha   90.00
_cell.angle_beta   90.00
_cell.angle_gamma   90.00
#
_symmetry.space_group_name_H-M   'P 1'
#
loop_
_entity.id
_entity.type
_entity.pdbx_description
1 polymer ?
#
loop_
_entity_poly.entity_id
_entity_poly.type
_entity_poly.pdbx_seq_one_letter_code
_entity_poly.pdbx_strand_id
1 'polypeptide(L)'
;MSGMRMESTRVAFLETLTELMEADPKTVVVFADSVKVFRATAEFLQKFAGRVFDVGIAEQNMVATAAGLATCGLTVFAATYAGFITMRACEQVRTFVGYPGLNVKFIGANAGIFGGEREGVTHQFFEDLAIVRSIPGVTVVVPADAAEV
;
A
#
# COMPACT_ATOMS: atom_id res chain seq x y z
N MET A 1 27.34 16.86 -7.64
CA MET A 1 26.34 16.21 -6.78
C MET A 1 25.05 16.19 -7.58
N SER A 2 24.73 15.04 -8.17
CA SER A 2 23.47 14.83 -8.90
C SER A 2 22.30 15.06 -7.94
N GLY A 3 21.25 15.77 -8.40
CA GLY A 3 20.21 16.35 -7.55
C GLY A 3 19.48 15.31 -6.69
N MET A 4 19.48 15.54 -5.37
CA MET A 4 18.70 14.76 -4.43
C MET A 4 17.20 14.97 -4.73
N ARG A 5 16.46 13.88 -4.94
CA ARG A 5 15.03 13.90 -5.24
C ARG A 5 14.26 14.30 -3.98
N MET A 6 13.92 15.59 -3.86
CA MET A 6 13.25 16.19 -2.69
C MET A 6 11.73 16.05 -2.80
N GLU A 7 11.23 14.82 -2.73
CA GLU A 7 9.79 14.53 -2.78
C GLU A 7 9.37 13.60 -1.62
N SER A 8 8.07 13.55 -1.33
CA SER A 8 7.56 12.65 -0.30
C SER A 8 7.55 11.20 -0.77
N THR A 9 7.82 10.25 0.12
CA THR A 9 7.82 8.80 -0.15
C THR A 9 6.53 8.27 -0.80
N ARG A 10 5.38 8.89 -0.52
CA ARG A 10 4.10 8.51 -1.19
C ARG A 10 4.02 8.90 -2.67
N VAL A 11 4.70 9.98 -3.06
CA VAL A 11 4.74 10.46 -4.46
C VAL A 11 5.70 9.57 -5.21
N ALA A 12 6.89 9.34 -4.64
CA ALA A 12 7.85 8.36 -5.14
C ALA A 12 7.18 7.00 -5.37
N PHE A 13 6.40 6.51 -4.40
CA PHE A 13 5.66 5.25 -4.53
C PHE A 13 4.74 5.22 -5.75
N LEU A 14 3.96 6.27 -6.00
CA LEU A 14 3.04 6.29 -7.13
C LEU A 14 3.80 6.32 -8.46
N GLU A 15 4.88 7.10 -8.54
CA GLU A 15 5.71 7.20 -9.74
C GLU A 15 6.39 5.85 -10.03
N THR A 16 7.01 5.23 -9.03
CA THR A 16 7.58 3.89 -9.13
C THR A 16 6.52 2.83 -9.48
N LEU A 17 5.34 2.88 -8.87
CA LEU A 17 4.23 1.98 -9.20
C LEU A 17 3.77 2.17 -10.66
N THR A 18 3.75 3.40 -11.15
CA THR A 18 3.40 3.71 -12.55
C THR A 18 4.39 3.04 -13.50
N GLU A 19 5.70 3.18 -13.24
CA GLU A 19 6.75 2.52 -14.02
C GLU A 19 6.61 0.98 -13.99
N LEU A 20 6.35 0.40 -12.82
CA LEU A 20 6.14 -1.03 -12.66
C LEU A 20 4.90 -1.52 -13.43
N MET A 21 3.80 -0.77 -13.40
CA MET A 21 2.57 -1.11 -14.13
C MET A 21 2.69 -0.92 -15.64
N GLU A 22 3.59 -0.06 -16.11
CA GLU A 22 3.97 0.06 -17.52
C GLU A 22 4.81 -1.13 -17.97
N ALA A 23 5.77 -1.55 -17.15
CA ALA A 23 6.67 -2.65 -17.44
C ALA A 23 6.02 -4.03 -17.36
N ASP A 24 5.07 -4.23 -16.43
CA ASP A 24 4.41 -5.51 -16.19
C ASP A 24 2.88 -5.41 -16.30
N PRO A 25 2.25 -6.04 -17.32
CA PRO A 25 0.78 -6.05 -17.46
C PRO A 25 0.08 -6.80 -16.32
N LYS A 26 0.78 -7.64 -15.54
CA LYS A 26 0.22 -8.37 -14.39
C LYS A 26 0.25 -7.58 -13.09
N THR A 27 0.86 -6.40 -13.07
CA THR A 27 0.87 -5.55 -11.89
C THR A 27 -0.45 -4.78 -11.78
N VAL A 28 -1.07 -4.87 -10.61
CA VAL A 28 -2.35 -4.23 -10.27
C VAL A 28 -2.28 -3.57 -8.90
N VAL A 29 -3.15 -2.58 -8.67
CA VAL A 29 -3.27 -1.89 -7.39
C VAL A 29 -4.71 -1.91 -6.88
N VAL A 30 -4.87 -2.17 -5.59
CA VAL A 30 -6.15 -2.12 -4.87
C VAL A 30 -6.06 -1.05 -3.79
N PHE A 31 -6.96 -0.08 -3.84
CA PHE A 31 -7.15 0.97 -2.84
C PHE A 31 -8.40 0.70 -1.99
N ALA A 32 -8.45 1.33 -0.83
CA ALA A 32 -9.64 1.44 0.00
C ALA A 32 -9.95 2.93 0.25
N ASP A 33 -10.67 3.59 -0.66
CA ASP A 33 -10.96 5.04 -0.67
C ASP A 33 -9.72 5.92 -0.38
N SER A 34 -8.57 5.52 -0.92
CA SER A 34 -7.25 6.09 -0.57
C SER A 34 -6.45 6.54 -1.79
N VAL A 35 -7.05 6.52 -2.98
CA VAL A 35 -6.43 6.98 -4.24
C VAL A 35 -5.78 8.37 -4.08
N LYS A 36 -6.50 9.32 -3.47
CA LYS A 36 -6.00 10.69 -3.26
C LYS A 36 -4.88 10.80 -2.23
N VAL A 37 -4.81 9.85 -1.30
CA VAL A 37 -3.75 9.78 -0.26
C VAL A 37 -2.40 9.57 -0.92
N PHE A 38 -2.37 8.71 -1.94
CA PHE A 38 -1.19 8.39 -2.75
C PHE A 38 -0.98 9.30 -3.96
N ARG A 39 -1.76 10.40 -4.07
CA ARG A 39 -1.65 11.38 -5.17
C ARG A 39 -1.92 10.79 -6.55
N ALA A 40 -2.60 9.66 -6.66
CA ALA A 40 -2.97 9.07 -7.94
C ALA A 40 -3.86 10.03 -8.74
N THR A 41 -3.41 10.38 -9.95
CA THR A 41 -4.05 11.39 -10.80
C THR A 41 -5.14 10.77 -11.68
N ALA A 42 -5.98 11.61 -12.29
CA ALA A 42 -6.99 11.13 -13.24
C ALA A 42 -6.36 10.41 -14.43
N GLU A 43 -5.21 10.88 -14.90
CA GLU A 43 -4.42 10.28 -15.97
C GLU A 43 -3.93 8.88 -15.58
N PHE A 44 -3.42 8.70 -14.36
CA PHE A 44 -3.04 7.38 -13.84
C PHE A 44 -4.23 6.41 -13.85
N LEU A 45 -5.38 6.86 -13.34
CA LEU A 45 -6.60 6.04 -13.29
C LEU A 45 -7.12 5.67 -14.69
N GLN A 46 -7.06 6.59 -15.64
CA GLN A 46 -7.46 6.34 -17.03
C GLN A 46 -6.48 5.40 -17.73
N LYS A 47 -5.17 5.62 -17.56
CA LYS A 47 -4.11 4.82 -18.18
C LYS A 47 -4.16 3.35 -17.75
N PHE A 48 -4.46 3.12 -16.47
CA PHE A 48 -4.52 1.78 -15.88
C PHE A 48 -5.95 1.32 -15.57
N ALA A 49 -6.93 1.81 -16.33
CA ALA A 49 -8.31 1.35 -16.22
C ALA A 49 -8.39 -0.19 -16.32
N GLY A 50 -9.04 -0.83 -15.35
CA GLY A 50 -9.10 -2.29 -15.23
C GLY A 50 -7.92 -2.94 -14.48
N ARG A 51 -6.90 -2.17 -14.08
CA ARG A 51 -5.79 -2.61 -13.21
C ARG A 51 -5.66 -1.79 -11.92
N VAL A 52 -6.52 -0.77 -11.77
CA VAL A 52 -6.73 -0.02 -10.52
C VAL A 52 -8.12 -0.38 -9.99
N PHE A 53 -8.16 -0.89 -8.77
CA PHE A 53 -9.37 -1.25 -8.06
C PHE A 53 -9.52 -0.35 -6.83
N ASP A 54 -10.71 0.20 -6.59
CA ASP A 54 -11.03 0.88 -5.34
C ASP A 54 -12.26 0.21 -4.73
N VAL A 55 -12.09 -0.35 -3.52
CA VAL A 55 -13.16 -1.07 -2.82
C VAL A 55 -13.93 -0.19 -1.82
N GLY A 56 -13.67 1.12 -1.81
CA GLY A 56 -14.23 2.04 -0.82
C GLY A 56 -13.60 1.85 0.57
N ILE A 57 -14.26 2.35 1.62
CA ILE A 57 -13.78 2.27 3.02
C ILE A 57 -13.98 0.84 3.56
N ALA A 58 -13.25 -0.13 3.02
CA ALA A 58 -13.39 -1.54 3.30
C ALA A 58 -12.03 -2.27 3.23
N GLU A 59 -11.11 -1.93 4.14
CA GLU A 59 -9.74 -2.44 4.14
C GLU A 59 -9.64 -3.97 4.28
N GLN A 60 -10.57 -4.57 5.01
CA GLN A 60 -10.67 -6.04 5.12
C GLN A 60 -10.98 -6.66 3.74
N ASN A 61 -11.90 -6.05 3.00
CA ASN A 61 -12.22 -6.46 1.63
C ASN A 61 -11.06 -6.16 0.68
N MET A 62 -10.36 -5.04 0.85
CA MET A 62 -9.18 -4.70 0.05
C MET A 62 -8.12 -5.81 0.14
N VAL A 63 -7.84 -6.30 1.35
CA VAL A 63 -6.87 -7.39 1.57
C VAL A 63 -7.40 -8.73 1.02
N ALA A 64 -8.69 -9.03 1.21
CA ALA A 64 -9.30 -10.25 0.65
C ALA A 64 -9.27 -10.26 -0.90
N THR A 65 -9.60 -9.12 -1.52
CA THR A 65 -9.49 -8.91 -2.96
C THR A 65 -8.04 -9.04 -3.42
N ALA A 66 -7.10 -8.44 -2.70
CA ALA A 66 -5.68 -8.54 -3.03
C ALA A 66 -5.17 -9.98 -2.96
N ALA A 67 -5.58 -10.74 -1.94
CA ALA A 67 -5.27 -12.16 -1.83
C ALA A 67 -5.81 -12.95 -3.02
N GLY A 68 -7.09 -12.78 -3.37
CA GLY A 68 -7.70 -13.45 -4.52
C GLY A 68 -7.05 -13.09 -5.86
N LEU A 69 -6.66 -11.83 -6.06
CA LEU A 69 -5.93 -11.41 -7.27
C LEU A 69 -4.53 -12.06 -7.32
N ALA A 70 -3.84 -12.16 -6.19
CA ALA A 70 -2.53 -12.77 -6.12
C ALA A 70 -2.56 -14.29 -6.41
N THR A 71 -3.61 -15.01 -6.01
CA THR A 71 -3.76 -16.45 -6.37
C THR A 71 -3.98 -16.67 -7.86
N CYS A 72 -4.47 -15.65 -8.58
CA CYS A 72 -4.57 -15.64 -10.04
C CYS A 72 -3.23 -15.30 -10.74
N GLY A 73 -2.12 -15.21 -9.99
CA GLY A 73 -0.79 -14.94 -10.54
C GLY A 73 -0.51 -13.48 -10.85
N LEU A 74 -1.27 -12.55 -10.26
CA LEU A 74 -1.04 -11.11 -10.38
C LEU A 74 -0.05 -10.60 -9.32
N THR A 75 0.67 -9.54 -9.68
CA THR A 75 1.53 -8.79 -8.77
C THR A 75 0.69 -7.68 -8.14
N VAL A 76 0.24 -7.87 -6.89
CA VAL A 76 -0.73 -6.95 -6.28
C VAL A 76 -0.06 -5.97 -5.33
N PHE A 77 -0.40 -4.69 -5.45
CA PHE A 77 -0.16 -3.65 -4.45
C PHE A 77 -1.48 -3.30 -3.76
N ALA A 78 -1.54 -3.40 -2.43
CA ALA A 78 -2.71 -3.02 -1.63
C ALA A 78 -2.34 -1.80 -0.78
N ALA A 79 -2.94 -0.65 -1.09
CA ALA A 79 -2.46 0.65 -0.62
C ALA A 79 -3.58 1.43 0.09
N THR A 80 -3.34 1.78 1.37
CA THR A 80 -4.17 2.69 2.16
C THR A 80 -3.33 3.23 3.33
N TYR A 81 -3.94 3.80 4.37
CA TYR A 81 -3.25 4.23 5.58
C TYR A 81 -2.67 3.05 6.36
N ALA A 82 -1.49 3.25 6.96
CA ALA A 82 -0.76 2.21 7.69
C ALA A 82 -1.64 1.57 8.79
N GLY A 83 -2.24 2.36 9.67
CA GLY A 83 -3.11 1.83 10.73
C GLY A 83 -4.33 1.08 10.23
N PHE A 84 -4.87 1.44 9.06
CA PHE A 84 -6.05 0.74 8.54
C PHE A 84 -5.68 -0.64 7.98
N ILE A 85 -4.52 -0.79 7.34
CA ILE A 85 -4.01 -2.12 6.96
C ILE A 85 -3.65 -2.93 8.20
N THR A 86 -2.89 -2.34 9.12
CA THR A 86 -2.28 -3.09 10.23
C THR A 86 -3.25 -3.39 11.35
N MET A 87 -4.25 -2.55 11.62
CA MET A 87 -5.22 -2.77 12.70
C MET A 87 -6.54 -3.30 12.17
N ARG A 88 -7.18 -2.61 11.21
CA ARG A 88 -8.52 -2.97 10.75
C ARG A 88 -8.53 -4.22 9.87
N ALA A 89 -7.52 -4.39 9.03
CA ALA A 89 -7.37 -5.57 8.16
C ALA A 89 -6.35 -6.61 8.68
N CYS A 90 -5.95 -6.52 9.95
CA CYS A 90 -4.87 -7.32 10.55
C CYS A 90 -5.05 -8.84 10.33
N GLU A 91 -6.26 -9.34 10.59
CA GLU A 91 -6.58 -10.76 10.46
C GLU A 91 -6.45 -11.20 9.00
N GLN A 92 -6.91 -10.40 8.04
CA GLN A 92 -6.83 -10.73 6.63
C GLN A 92 -5.38 -10.68 6.13
N VAL A 93 -4.58 -9.70 6.58
CA VAL A 93 -3.15 -9.63 6.28
C VAL A 93 -2.44 -10.91 6.76
N ARG A 94 -2.73 -11.32 8.00
CA ARG A 94 -2.13 -12.52 8.60
C ARG A 94 -2.58 -13.81 7.90
N THR A 95 -3.88 -14.03 7.83
CA THR A 95 -4.47 -15.32 7.47
C THR A 95 -4.50 -15.52 5.96
N PHE A 96 -4.84 -14.48 5.19
CA PHE A 96 -5.05 -14.64 3.74
C PHE A 96 -3.80 -14.38 2.92
N VAL A 97 -2.84 -13.60 3.43
CA VAL A 97 -1.64 -13.23 2.69
C VAL A 97 -0.36 -13.74 3.33
N GLY A 98 -0.12 -13.44 4.61
CA GLY A 98 1.12 -13.78 5.30
C GLY A 98 1.35 -15.29 5.39
N TYR A 99 0.37 -16.02 5.94
CA TYR A 99 0.48 -17.47 6.11
C TYR A 99 0.61 -18.27 4.80
N PRO A 100 -0.15 -17.94 3.73
CA PRO A 100 0.01 -18.64 2.46
C PRO A 100 1.18 -18.13 1.62
N GLY A 101 1.84 -17.04 2.01
CA GLY A 101 2.97 -16.45 1.28
C GLY A 101 2.56 -15.86 -0.08
N LEU A 102 1.41 -15.20 -0.15
CA LEU A 102 0.91 -14.63 -1.42
C LEU A 102 1.71 -13.38 -1.84
N ASN A 103 1.82 -13.15 -3.16
CA ASN A 103 2.53 -12.01 -3.75
C ASN A 103 1.75 -10.68 -3.66
N VAL A 104 1.53 -10.21 -2.43
CA VAL A 104 0.86 -8.95 -2.13
C VAL A 104 1.84 -8.00 -1.42
N LYS A 105 1.95 -6.78 -1.94
CA LYS A 105 2.74 -5.70 -1.32
C LYS A 105 1.78 -4.76 -0.62
N PHE A 106 1.88 -4.66 0.70
CA PHE A 106 1.09 -3.72 1.49
C PHE A 106 1.79 -2.37 1.60
N ILE A 107 1.09 -1.30 1.26
CA ILE A 107 1.64 0.05 1.24
C ILE A 107 0.86 0.91 2.22
N GLY A 108 1.49 1.24 3.36
CA GLY A 108 0.91 2.03 4.44
C GLY A 108 1.33 3.50 4.37
N ALA A 109 0.41 4.40 4.04
CA ALA A 109 0.62 5.84 4.15
C ALA A 109 0.46 6.34 5.60
N ASN A 110 1.04 7.49 5.93
CA ASN A 110 0.93 8.13 7.25
C ASN A 110 1.37 7.23 8.43
N ALA A 111 2.32 6.32 8.22
CA ALA A 111 2.92 5.52 9.29
C ALA A 111 3.50 6.39 10.43
N GLY A 112 3.51 5.87 11.64
CA GLY A 112 4.04 6.56 12.82
C GLY A 112 3.25 7.82 13.20
N ILE A 113 3.96 8.85 13.67
CA ILE A 113 3.34 10.05 14.28
C ILE A 113 2.89 11.10 13.26
N PHE A 114 3.48 11.12 12.07
CA PHE A 114 3.33 12.22 11.11
C PHE A 114 1.89 12.37 10.57
N GLY A 115 1.08 11.30 10.54
CA GLY A 115 -0.34 11.39 10.20
C GLY A 115 -1.15 12.23 11.17
N GLY A 116 -0.78 12.22 12.45
CA GLY A 116 -1.54 12.85 13.52
C GLY A 116 -1.51 14.37 13.56
N GLU A 117 -0.57 15.03 12.87
CA GLU A 117 -0.50 16.50 12.84
C GLU A 117 -1.77 17.11 12.23
N ARG A 118 -2.39 16.42 11.27
CA ARG A 118 -3.61 16.87 10.59
C ARG A 118 -4.86 16.11 11.00
N GLU A 119 -4.72 14.81 11.26
CA GLU A 119 -5.85 13.88 11.42
C GLU A 119 -6.10 13.48 12.90
N GLY A 120 -5.23 13.92 13.82
CA GLY A 120 -5.34 13.68 15.25
C GLY A 120 -4.83 12.31 15.70
N VAL A 121 -5.00 12.02 16.99
CA VAL A 121 -4.45 10.82 17.65
C VAL A 121 -4.96 9.50 17.07
N THR A 122 -6.11 9.50 16.41
CA THR A 122 -6.68 8.32 15.76
C THR A 122 -5.95 7.93 14.47
N HIS A 123 -5.07 8.80 13.96
CA HIS A 123 -4.25 8.62 12.76
C HIS A 123 -2.75 8.69 13.08
N GLN A 124 -2.39 8.46 14.34
CA GLN A 124 -1.01 8.18 14.74
C GLN A 124 -0.89 6.67 14.93
N PHE A 125 -0.05 6.03 14.13
CA PHE A 125 0.07 4.58 14.09
C PHE A 125 1.47 4.17 14.60
N PHE A 126 1.68 4.22 15.91
CA PHE A 126 2.95 3.85 16.56
C PHE A 126 3.14 2.33 16.70
N GLU A 127 2.05 1.59 16.56
CA GLU A 127 1.93 0.15 16.71
C GLU A 127 2.06 -0.62 15.39
N ASP A 128 2.05 0.08 14.25
CA ASP A 128 2.01 -0.52 12.90
C ASP A 128 3.15 -1.52 12.66
N LEU A 129 4.39 -1.14 12.96
CA LEU A 129 5.56 -2.01 12.82
C LEU A 129 5.51 -3.18 13.80
N ALA A 130 5.04 -2.96 15.04
CA ALA A 130 4.95 -4.02 16.04
C ALA A 130 3.93 -5.08 15.62
N ILE A 131 2.77 -4.66 15.09
CA ILE A 131 1.74 -5.56 14.59
C ILE A 131 2.26 -6.36 13.40
N VAL A 132 2.79 -5.71 12.35
CA VAL A 132 3.18 -6.43 11.13
C VAL A 132 4.38 -7.34 11.36
N ARG A 133 5.35 -6.94 12.19
CA ARG A 133 6.50 -7.80 12.55
C ARG A 133 6.10 -9.06 13.30
N SER A 134 4.92 -9.08 13.92
CA SER A 134 4.39 -10.27 14.60
C SER A 134 3.77 -11.31 13.64
N ILE A 135 3.63 -10.97 12.34
CA ILE A 135 3.02 -11.82 11.33
C ILE A 135 4.11 -12.60 10.57
N PRO A 136 4.18 -13.94 10.70
CA PRO A 136 5.07 -14.79 9.92
C PRO A 136 4.94 -14.59 8.40
N GLY A 137 6.08 -14.63 7.69
CA GLY A 137 6.13 -14.57 6.23
C GLY A 137 6.04 -13.16 5.63
N VAL A 138 5.81 -12.13 6.46
CA VAL A 138 5.75 -10.74 5.98
C VAL A 138 7.13 -10.08 6.10
N THR A 139 7.61 -9.52 4.99
CA THR A 139 8.80 -8.67 4.98
C THR A 139 8.39 -7.22 5.23
N VAL A 140 9.11 -6.53 6.12
CA VAL A 140 8.85 -5.13 6.48
C VAL A 140 9.98 -4.27 5.93
N VAL A 141 9.62 -3.26 5.14
CA VAL A 141 10.54 -2.26 4.56
C VAL A 141 10.05 -0.87 4.95
N VAL A 142 10.97 -0.02 5.40
CA VAL A 142 10.68 1.36 5.82
C VAL A 142 11.69 2.29 5.12
N PRO A 143 11.36 2.80 3.92
CA PRO A 143 12.28 3.66 3.16
C PRO A 143 12.45 5.02 3.85
N ALA A 144 13.68 5.52 3.89
CA ALA A 144 14.02 6.78 4.53
C ALA A 144 13.75 7.99 3.62
N ASP A 145 13.87 7.82 2.31
CA ASP A 145 13.67 8.87 1.32
C ASP A 145 13.04 8.32 0.01
N ALA A 146 12.84 9.21 -0.97
CA ALA A 146 12.26 8.87 -2.26
C ALA A 146 13.17 8.02 -3.17
N ALA A 147 14.48 7.98 -2.92
CA ALA A 147 15.40 7.16 -3.71
C ALA A 147 15.42 5.70 -3.23
N GLU A 148 15.06 5.45 -1.98
CA GLU A 148 14.90 4.11 -1.40
C GLU A 148 13.52 3.47 -1.65
N VAL A 149 12.55 4.23 -2.19
CA VAL A 149 11.20 3.75 -2.56
C VAL A 149 11.20 3.12 -3.94
#